data_AF-A0A2W4KX42-F1
#
_entry.id   AF-A0A2W4KX42-F1
#
_cell.length_a   1.000
_cell.length_b   1.000
_cell.length_c   1.000
_cell.angle_alpha   90.00
_cell.angle_beta   90.00
_cell.angle_gamma   90.00
#
_symmetry.space_group_name_H-M   'P 1'
#
loop_
_entity.id
_entity.type
_entity.pdbx_description
1 polymer ?
#
loop_
_entity_poly.entity_id
_entity_poly.type
_entity_poly.pdbx_seq_one_letter_code
_entity_poly.pdbx_strand_id
1 'polypeptide(L)'
;MSLQRVLPWLVLALFASVVVMIVGAGREQAMVTGLGAGAFAALAVAIGLGLNQPLWRLEASRITPEAAPVAAQRNAKLMALVWAWGAAAMAGVYTLGGLRWQHDWQYGSGMALIALFTWVFGTLIARTGQPATQQMLLWRGLQLTVFQGVGAAGGVIYLLATGKLMSFRSDWAASQIFLAGGIAIALLSAMAVITQRKLSRC
;
A
#
# COMPACT_ATOMS: atom_id res chain seq x y z
N MET A 1 12.19 -11.60 7.79
CA MET A 1 12.68 -10.20 7.90
C MET A 1 11.77 -9.42 8.84
N SER A 2 12.29 -8.48 9.65
CA SER A 2 11.43 -7.60 10.48
C SER A 2 11.12 -6.32 9.73
N LEU A 3 9.84 -5.93 9.65
CA LEU A 3 9.41 -4.67 9.03
C LEU A 3 10.12 -3.46 9.67
N GLN A 4 10.35 -3.48 10.99
CA GLN A 4 11.01 -2.39 11.70
C GLN A 4 12.43 -2.12 11.19
N ARG A 5 13.15 -3.15 10.73
CA ARG A 5 14.52 -3.00 10.21
C ARG A 5 14.54 -2.33 8.83
N VAL A 6 13.52 -2.58 8.01
CA VAL A 6 13.43 -2.00 6.66
C VAL A 6 12.63 -0.71 6.61
N LEU A 7 11.91 -0.36 7.69
CA LEU A 7 11.03 0.80 7.74
C LEU A 7 11.75 2.12 7.45
N PRO A 8 12.93 2.44 8.02
CA PRO A 8 13.62 3.69 7.71
C PRO A 8 13.97 3.81 6.22
N TRP A 9 14.42 2.69 5.62
CA TRP A 9 14.76 2.62 4.20
C TRP A 9 13.53 2.74 3.30
N LEU A 10 12.41 2.17 3.72
CA LEU A 10 11.14 2.28 3.00
C LEU A 10 10.59 3.72 3.06
N VAL A 11 10.72 4.40 4.19
CA VAL A 11 10.38 5.82 4.32
C VAL A 11 11.30 6.69 3.46
N LEU A 12 12.61 6.41 3.44
CA LEU A 12 13.54 7.10 2.56
C LEU A 12 13.19 6.87 1.08
N ALA A 13 12.87 5.64 0.70
CA ALA A 13 12.45 5.31 -0.66
C ALA A 13 11.13 5.99 -1.05
N LEU A 14 10.19 6.12 -0.12
CA LEU A 14 8.96 6.90 -0.29
C LEU A 14 9.29 8.35 -0.62
N PHE A 15 10.12 9.01 0.19
CA PHE A 15 10.51 10.40 -0.06
C PHE A 15 11.25 10.57 -1.38
N ALA A 16 12.22 9.69 -1.66
CA ALA A 16 12.97 9.72 -2.92
C ALA A 16 12.05 9.56 -4.13
N SER A 17 11.11 8.62 -4.08
CA SER A 17 10.09 8.42 -5.12
C SER A 17 9.24 9.67 -5.33
N VAL A 18 8.72 10.27 -4.25
CA VAL A 18 7.92 11.51 -4.33
C VAL A 18 8.73 12.66 -4.96
N VAL A 19 9.99 12.84 -4.58
CA VAL A 19 10.87 13.87 -5.17
C VAL A 19 11.07 13.63 -6.67
N VAL A 20 11.37 12.39 -7.08
CA VAL A 20 11.50 12.04 -8.51
C VAL A 20 10.22 12.36 -9.27
N MET A 21 9.05 12.06 -8.68
CA MET A 21 7.75 12.35 -9.28
C MET A 21 7.46 13.84 -9.41
N ILE A 22 7.80 14.65 -8.40
CA ILE A 22 7.69 16.12 -8.45
C ILE A 22 8.56 16.69 -9.56
N VAL A 23 9.83 16.26 -9.65
CA VAL A 23 10.77 16.72 -10.68
C VAL A 23 10.31 16.30 -12.07
N GLY A 24 9.82 15.06 -12.21
CA GLY A 24 9.26 14.56 -13.47
C GLY A 24 8.04 15.36 -13.90
N ALA A 25 7.11 15.64 -12.98
CA ALA A 25 5.93 16.46 -13.25
C ALA A 25 6.29 17.89 -13.67
N GLY A 26 7.20 18.55 -12.95
CA GLY A 26 7.64 19.92 -13.27
C GLY A 26 8.39 20.06 -14.60
N ARG A 27 8.81 18.95 -15.20
CA ARG A 27 9.42 18.89 -16.53
C ARG A 27 8.51 18.26 -17.58
N GLU A 28 7.25 17.97 -17.23
CA GLU A 28 6.28 17.27 -18.06
C GLU A 28 6.77 15.89 -18.55
N GLN A 29 7.67 15.25 -17.79
CA GLN A 29 8.28 13.97 -18.12
C GLN A 29 7.51 12.82 -17.48
N ALA A 30 6.43 12.40 -18.15
CA ALA A 30 5.57 11.33 -17.66
C ALA A 30 6.31 10.02 -17.35
N MET A 31 7.34 9.69 -18.13
CA MET A 31 8.16 8.51 -17.90
C MET A 31 8.92 8.56 -16.56
N VAL A 32 9.46 9.72 -16.18
CA VAL A 32 10.22 9.88 -14.93
C VAL A 32 9.31 9.71 -13.71
N THR A 33 8.13 10.33 -13.76
CA THR A 33 7.10 10.17 -12.72
C THR A 33 6.64 8.72 -12.62
N GLY A 34 6.44 8.05 -13.76
CA GLY A 34 6.04 6.65 -13.82
C GLY A 34 7.11 5.70 -13.26
N LEU A 35 8.39 5.93 -13.56
CA LEU A 35 9.50 5.18 -12.99
C LEU A 35 9.62 5.36 -11.49
N GLY A 36 9.48 6.61 -11.00
CA GLY A 36 9.47 6.91 -9.56
C GLY A 36 8.35 6.15 -8.83
N ALA A 37 7.15 6.14 -9.41
CA ALA A 37 6.01 5.42 -8.85
C ALA A 37 6.17 3.90 -8.90
N GLY A 38 6.56 3.37 -10.06
CA GLY A 38 6.76 1.94 -10.28
C GLY A 38 7.87 1.36 -9.39
N ALA A 39 8.99 2.07 -9.22
CA ALA A 39 10.09 1.63 -8.37
C ALA A 39 9.67 1.49 -6.90
N PHE A 40 8.93 2.46 -6.35
CA PHE A 40 8.43 2.38 -4.98
C PHE A 40 7.41 1.25 -4.82
N ALA A 41 6.46 1.12 -5.74
CA ALA A 41 5.47 0.04 -5.73
C ALA A 41 6.14 -1.35 -5.79
N ALA A 42 7.12 -1.55 -6.69
CA ALA A 42 7.88 -2.78 -6.80
C ALA A 42 8.65 -3.11 -5.51
N LEU A 43 9.29 -2.11 -4.89
CA LEU A 43 9.98 -2.27 -3.62
C LEU A 43 9.02 -2.68 -2.49
N ALA A 44 7.87 -2.01 -2.37
CA ALA A 44 6.87 -2.33 -1.36
C ALA A 44 6.35 -3.78 -1.53
N VAL A 45 6.08 -4.20 -2.76
CA VAL A 45 5.67 -5.57 -3.11
C VAL A 45 6.78 -6.57 -2.78
N ALA A 46 8.04 -6.28 -3.11
CA ALA A 46 9.18 -7.14 -2.79
C ALA A 46 9.36 -7.32 -1.27
N ILE A 47 9.20 -6.24 -0.49
CA ILE A 47 9.19 -6.32 0.98
C ILE A 47 8.01 -7.18 1.45
N GLY A 48 6.82 -6.99 0.87
CA GLY A 48 5.64 -7.81 1.15
C GLY A 48 5.89 -9.30 0.94
N LEU A 49 6.51 -9.67 -0.19
CA LEU A 49 6.93 -11.04 -0.47
C LEU A 49 7.91 -11.55 0.58
N GLY A 50 8.96 -10.77 0.90
CA GLY A 50 9.95 -11.16 1.92
C GLY A 50 9.39 -11.29 3.33
N LEU A 51 8.27 -10.63 3.64
CA LEU A 51 7.56 -10.78 4.92
C LEU A 51 6.65 -12.02 4.94
N ASN A 52 5.98 -12.33 3.83
CA ASN A 52 4.89 -13.32 3.79
C ASN A 52 5.34 -14.70 3.27
N GLN A 53 6.22 -14.75 2.28
CA GLN A 53 6.66 -16.01 1.65
C GLN A 53 7.22 -17.04 2.64
N PRO A 54 8.03 -16.66 3.66
CA PRO A 54 8.51 -17.62 4.65
C PRO A 54 7.36 -18.27 5.44
N LEU A 55 6.28 -17.52 5.71
CA LEU A 55 5.12 -17.99 6.48
C LEU A 55 4.29 -19.00 5.71
N TRP A 56 4.25 -18.89 4.38
CA TRP A 56 3.52 -19.84 3.52
C TRP A 56 4.13 -21.23 3.51
N ARG A 57 5.45 -21.32 3.78
CA ARG A 57 6.22 -22.56 3.80
C ARG A 57 6.32 -23.19 5.20
N LEU A 58 5.75 -22.57 6.23
CA LEU A 58 5.77 -23.12 7.57
C LEU A 58 4.89 -24.38 7.68
N GLU A 59 5.46 -25.40 8.32
CA GLU A 59 4.74 -26.57 8.83
C GLU A 59 3.80 -26.15 9.96
N ALA A 60 2.65 -26.82 10.09
CA ALA A 60 1.64 -26.49 11.09
C ALA A 60 2.20 -26.51 12.53
N SER A 61 3.10 -27.46 12.83
CA SER A 61 3.76 -27.59 14.14
C SER A 61 4.64 -26.41 14.54
N ARG A 62 5.03 -25.55 13.59
CA ARG A 62 5.90 -24.39 13.82
C ARG A 62 5.14 -23.06 13.90
N ILE A 63 3.81 -23.09 13.76
CA ILE A 63 2.97 -21.88 13.81
C ILE A 63 2.65 -21.60 15.28
N THR A 64 3.07 -20.44 15.77
CA THR A 64 2.72 -19.98 17.12
C THR A 64 1.45 -19.13 17.10
N PRO A 65 0.70 -19.04 18.23
CA PRO A 65 -0.51 -18.23 18.32
C PRO A 65 -0.30 -16.73 17.98
N GLU A 66 0.92 -16.23 18.19
CA GLU A 66 1.30 -14.83 17.94
C GLU A 66 1.64 -14.56 16.46
N ALA A 67 1.79 -15.60 15.63
CA ALA A 67 2.17 -15.43 14.23
C ALA A 67 1.12 -14.63 13.44
N ALA A 68 -0.16 -14.92 13.64
CA ALA A 68 -1.27 -14.24 12.96
C ALA A 68 -1.35 -12.74 13.26
N PRO A 69 -1.41 -12.28 14.53
CA PRO A 69 -1.47 -10.84 14.83
C PRO A 69 -0.21 -10.08 14.39
N VAL A 70 0.98 -10.68 14.52
CA VAL A 70 2.22 -10.06 14.07
C VAL A 70 2.25 -9.91 12.55
N ALA A 71 1.83 -10.94 11.80
CA ALA A 71 1.75 -10.87 10.35
C ALA A 71 0.70 -9.84 9.88
N ALA A 72 -0.49 -9.85 10.48
CA ALA A 72 -1.56 -8.90 10.17
C ALA A 72 -1.12 -7.46 10.42
N GLN A 73 -0.48 -7.17 11.56
CA GLN A 73 0.08 -5.85 11.85
C GLN A 73 1.11 -5.43 10.79
N ARG A 74 2.06 -6.29 10.45
CA ARG A 74 3.13 -5.96 9.48
C ARG A 74 2.55 -5.65 8.11
N ASN A 75 1.62 -6.46 7.64
CA ASN A 75 0.94 -6.22 6.37
C ASN A 75 0.12 -4.92 6.39
N ALA A 76 -0.63 -4.66 7.46
CA ALA A 76 -1.38 -3.41 7.61
C ALA A 76 -0.46 -2.18 7.56
N LYS A 77 0.66 -2.20 8.30
CA LYS A 77 1.63 -1.09 8.28
C LYS A 77 2.28 -0.90 6.90
N LEU A 78 2.59 -1.98 6.19
CA LEU A 78 3.14 -1.89 4.84
C LEU A 78 2.12 -1.28 3.86
N MET A 79 0.86 -1.74 3.88
CA MET A 79 -0.21 -1.15 3.06
C MET A 79 -0.47 0.32 3.43
N ALA A 80 -0.45 0.66 4.71
CA ALA A 80 -0.57 2.05 5.18
C ALA A 80 0.53 2.95 4.62
N LEU A 81 1.77 2.47 4.51
CA LEU A 81 2.87 3.22 3.90
C LEU A 81 2.68 3.42 2.40
N VAL A 82 2.10 2.46 1.69
CA VAL A 82 1.74 2.63 0.27
C VAL A 82 0.65 3.69 0.11
N TRP A 83 -0.36 3.71 0.97
CA TRP A 83 -1.35 4.79 0.98
C TRP A 83 -0.75 6.15 1.35
N ALA A 84 0.13 6.19 2.35
CA ALA A 84 0.83 7.42 2.73
C ALA A 84 1.71 7.95 1.60
N TRP A 85 2.40 7.06 0.88
CA TRP A 85 3.14 7.40 -0.33
C TRP A 85 2.22 8.00 -1.38
N GLY A 86 1.08 7.36 -1.67
CA GLY A 86 0.12 7.88 -2.65
C GLY A 86 -0.38 9.27 -2.28
N ALA A 87 -0.69 9.50 -1.00
CA ALA A 87 -1.11 10.81 -0.49
C ALA A 87 0.00 11.87 -0.66
N ALA A 88 1.23 11.54 -0.28
CA ALA A 88 2.39 12.43 -0.40
C ALA A 88 2.75 12.71 -1.88
N ALA A 89 2.65 11.72 -2.74
CA ALA A 89 2.87 11.85 -4.17
C ALA A 89 1.81 12.76 -4.81
N MET A 90 0.52 12.56 -4.48
CA MET A 90 -0.57 13.42 -4.93
C MET A 90 -0.34 14.87 -4.49
N ALA A 91 -0.11 15.10 -3.19
CA ALA A 91 0.13 16.44 -2.67
C ALA A 91 1.36 17.07 -3.32
N GLY A 92 2.49 16.36 -3.36
CA GLY A 92 3.75 16.88 -3.90
C GLY A 92 3.65 17.23 -5.38
N VAL A 93 3.16 16.31 -6.22
CA VAL A 93 3.10 16.51 -7.67
C VAL A 93 2.19 17.69 -8.05
N TYR A 94 1.04 17.83 -7.38
CA TYR A 94 0.05 18.86 -7.73
C TYR A 94 0.25 20.20 -7.03
N THR A 95 1.10 20.28 -5.99
CA THR A 95 1.45 21.56 -5.36
C THR A 95 2.81 22.09 -5.79
N LEU A 96 3.79 21.20 -5.99
CA LEU A 96 5.18 21.57 -6.29
C LEU A 96 5.59 21.24 -7.73
N GLY A 97 4.91 20.29 -8.39
CA GLY A 97 5.24 19.83 -9.73
C GLY A 97 4.59 20.61 -10.87
N GLY A 98 3.90 21.73 -10.58
CA GLY A 98 3.30 22.60 -11.59
C GLY A 98 2.01 22.10 -12.25
N LEU A 99 1.60 20.84 -11.99
CA LEU A 99 0.34 20.29 -12.48
C LEU A 99 -0.85 20.81 -11.68
N ARG A 100 -2.01 20.97 -12.34
CA ARG A 100 -3.27 21.35 -11.68
C ARG A 100 -4.39 20.42 -12.06
N TRP A 101 -5.00 19.79 -11.06
CA TRP A 101 -6.18 18.97 -11.24
C TRP A 101 -7.16 19.22 -10.09
N GLN A 102 -8.39 19.61 -10.41
CA GLN A 102 -9.37 20.11 -9.43
C GLN A 102 -9.76 19.13 -8.30
N HIS A 103 -9.45 17.84 -8.45
CA HIS A 103 -9.77 16.79 -7.48
C HIS A 103 -8.54 16.25 -6.75
N ASP A 104 -7.35 16.77 -7.04
CA ASP A 104 -6.08 16.33 -6.45
C ASP A 104 -6.13 16.20 -4.92
N TRP A 105 -6.63 17.23 -4.23
CA TRP A 105 -6.72 17.28 -2.78
C TRP A 105 -7.73 16.26 -2.22
N GLN A 106 -8.80 15.97 -2.95
CA GLN A 106 -9.82 14.99 -2.54
C GLN A 106 -9.23 13.58 -2.52
N TYR A 107 -8.54 13.22 -3.60
CA TYR A 107 -7.86 11.92 -3.70
C TYR A 107 -6.69 11.84 -2.73
N GLY A 108 -5.84 12.86 -2.64
CA GLY A 108 -4.70 12.90 -1.73
C GLY A 108 -5.11 12.80 -0.25
N SER A 109 -6.12 13.56 0.18
CA SER A 109 -6.64 13.50 1.56
C SER A 109 -7.33 12.17 1.87
N GLY A 110 -8.08 11.61 0.91
CA GLY A 110 -8.67 10.28 1.04
C GLY A 110 -7.61 9.20 1.27
N MET A 111 -6.53 9.22 0.49
CA MET A 111 -5.39 8.30 0.69
C MET A 111 -4.73 8.50 2.06
N ALA A 112 -4.55 9.74 2.50
CA ALA A 112 -3.97 10.04 3.82
C ALA A 112 -4.83 9.48 4.97
N LEU A 113 -6.15 9.62 4.87
CA LEU A 113 -7.08 9.05 5.84
C LEU A 113 -7.00 7.51 5.85
N ILE A 114 -7.01 6.87 4.68
CA ILE A 114 -6.89 5.41 4.59
C ILE A 114 -5.55 4.94 5.18
N ALA A 115 -4.46 5.65 4.91
CA ALA A 115 -3.14 5.38 5.49
C ALA A 115 -3.19 5.42 7.03
N LEU A 116 -3.74 6.50 7.58
CA LEU A 116 -3.86 6.70 9.03
C LEU A 116 -4.69 5.59 9.67
N PHE A 117 -5.90 5.33 9.15
CA PHE A 117 -6.78 4.30 9.71
C PHE A 117 -6.16 2.91 9.61
N THR A 118 -5.51 2.58 8.48
CA THR A 118 -4.85 1.28 8.30
C THR A 118 -3.67 1.12 9.27
N TRP A 119 -2.89 2.19 9.50
CA TRP A 119 -1.78 2.19 10.45
C TRP A 119 -2.26 2.02 11.91
N VAL A 120 -3.27 2.79 12.31
CA VAL A 120 -3.88 2.71 13.65
C VAL A 120 -4.45 1.32 13.86
N PHE A 121 -5.21 0.79 12.90
CA PHE A 121 -5.79 -0.54 12.98
C PHE A 121 -4.73 -1.64 13.14
N GLY A 122 -3.66 -1.60 12.36
CA GLY A 122 -2.52 -2.52 12.51
C GLY A 122 -1.81 -2.40 13.86
N THR A 123 -1.84 -1.22 14.48
CA THR A 123 -1.31 -1.00 15.83
C THR A 123 -2.23 -1.58 16.90
N LEU A 124 -3.55 -1.47 16.74
CA LEU A 124 -4.53 -2.04 17.65
C LEU A 124 -4.45 -3.57 17.69
N ILE A 125 -4.33 -4.24 16.54
CA ILE A 125 -4.19 -5.71 16.46
C ILE A 125 -3.07 -6.24 17.37
N ALA A 126 -1.93 -5.53 17.44
CA ALA A 126 -0.78 -6.00 18.21
C ALA A 126 -0.78 -5.58 19.69
N ARG A 127 -1.63 -4.62 20.07
CA ARG A 127 -1.70 -4.10 21.45
C ARG A 127 -2.78 -4.78 22.28
N THR A 128 -3.74 -5.45 21.64
CA THR A 128 -4.80 -6.14 22.35
C THR A 128 -4.28 -7.39 23.06
N GLY A 129 -4.35 -7.43 24.39
CA GLY A 129 -4.01 -8.61 25.19
C GLY A 129 -5.17 -9.58 25.43
N GLN A 130 -6.40 -9.22 25.01
CA GLN A 130 -7.59 -10.05 25.19
C GLN A 130 -7.83 -10.94 23.95
N PRO A 131 -7.86 -12.28 24.08
CA PRO A 131 -7.97 -13.20 22.94
C PRO A 131 -9.22 -12.97 22.06
N ALA A 132 -10.39 -12.76 22.67
CA ALA A 132 -11.66 -12.55 21.95
C ALA A 132 -11.62 -11.28 21.08
N THR A 133 -11.15 -10.17 21.66
CA THR A 133 -10.99 -8.89 20.94
C THR A 133 -9.94 -9.01 19.84
N GLN A 134 -8.84 -9.72 20.08
CA GLN A 134 -7.81 -9.95 19.07
C GLN A 134 -8.36 -10.73 17.87
N GLN A 135 -9.10 -11.81 18.11
CA GLN A 135 -9.74 -12.59 17.05
C GLN A 135 -10.73 -11.74 16.23
N MET A 136 -11.55 -10.93 16.90
CA MET A 136 -12.44 -9.99 16.24
C MET A 136 -11.66 -9.00 15.36
N LEU A 137 -10.59 -8.40 15.86
CA LEU A 137 -9.75 -7.46 15.09
C LEU A 137 -9.07 -8.14 13.89
N LEU A 138 -8.63 -9.39 14.01
CA LEU A 138 -8.07 -10.14 12.90
C LEU A 138 -9.11 -10.39 11.80
N TRP A 139 -10.33 -10.76 12.19
CA TRP A 139 -11.43 -10.95 11.23
C TRP A 139 -11.80 -9.65 10.52
N ARG A 140 -11.98 -8.56 11.27
CA ARG A 140 -12.25 -7.22 10.72
C ARG A 140 -11.10 -6.73 9.84
N GLY A 141 -9.85 -7.00 10.23
CA GLY A 141 -8.66 -6.67 9.46
C GLY A 141 -8.60 -7.42 8.14
N LEU A 142 -8.98 -8.69 8.12
CA LEU A 142 -9.08 -9.46 6.89
C LEU A 142 -10.14 -8.88 5.96
N GLN A 143 -11.32 -8.51 6.47
CA GLN A 143 -12.37 -7.85 5.68
C GLN A 143 -11.86 -6.55 5.06
N LEU A 144 -11.25 -5.66 5.87
CA LEU A 144 -10.67 -4.41 5.39
C LEU A 144 -9.59 -4.65 4.32
N THR A 145 -8.72 -5.63 4.52
CA THR A 145 -7.66 -6.00 3.56
C THR A 145 -8.26 -6.44 2.21
N VAL A 146 -9.32 -7.26 2.25
CA VAL A 146 -10.03 -7.70 1.04
C VAL A 146 -10.71 -6.52 0.35
N PHE A 147 -11.41 -5.67 1.09
CA PHE A 147 -12.06 -4.48 0.52
C PHE A 147 -11.06 -3.54 -0.15
N GLN A 148 -9.92 -3.26 0.49
CA GLN A 148 -8.85 -2.45 -0.10
C GLN A 148 -8.28 -3.11 -1.36
N GLY A 149 -8.03 -4.42 -1.32
CA GLY A 149 -7.47 -5.15 -2.46
C GLY A 149 -8.41 -5.19 -3.67
N VAL A 150 -9.69 -5.48 -3.45
CA VAL A 150 -10.72 -5.49 -4.50
C VAL A 150 -10.94 -4.08 -5.06
N GLY A 151 -11.04 -3.07 -4.20
CA GLY A 151 -11.18 -1.68 -4.62
C GLY A 151 -9.98 -1.20 -5.45
N ALA A 152 -8.76 -1.51 -5.02
CA ALA A 152 -7.54 -1.17 -5.75
C ALA A 152 -7.46 -1.89 -7.11
N ALA A 153 -7.76 -3.20 -7.15
CA ALA A 153 -7.80 -3.96 -8.39
C ALA A 153 -8.85 -3.43 -9.37
N GLY A 154 -10.06 -3.12 -8.88
CA GLY A 154 -11.12 -2.50 -9.68
C GLY A 154 -10.69 -1.15 -10.25
N GLY A 155 -10.02 -0.31 -9.46
CA GLY A 155 -9.45 0.96 -9.90
C GLY A 155 -8.41 0.78 -11.01
N VAL A 156 -7.49 -0.17 -10.86
CA VAL A 156 -6.48 -0.50 -11.89
C VAL A 156 -7.13 -0.98 -13.18
N ILE A 157 -8.10 -1.91 -13.09
CA ILE A 157 -8.84 -2.42 -14.25
C ILE A 157 -9.56 -1.27 -14.97
N TYR A 158 -10.20 -0.38 -14.23
CA TYR A 158 -10.87 0.79 -14.79
C TYR A 158 -9.89 1.72 -15.55
N LEU A 159 -8.72 1.99 -14.98
CA LEU A 159 -7.69 2.84 -15.63
C LEU A 159 -7.19 2.21 -16.93
N LEU A 160 -6.96 0.91 -16.94
CA LEU A 160 -6.52 0.17 -18.12
C LEU A 160 -7.62 0.13 -19.19
N ALA A 161 -8.86 -0.16 -18.79
CA ALA A 161 -10.00 -0.31 -19.71
C ALA A 161 -10.42 1.02 -20.38
N THR A 162 -10.26 2.14 -19.69
CA THR A 162 -10.66 3.46 -20.21
C THR A 162 -9.58 4.16 -21.05
N GLY A 163 -8.39 3.54 -21.20
CA GLY A 163 -7.27 4.15 -21.91
C GLY A 163 -6.74 5.42 -21.24
N LYS A 164 -7.12 5.68 -19.98
CA LYS A 164 -6.80 6.93 -19.26
C LYS A 164 -5.31 7.18 -19.14
N LEU A 165 -4.52 6.10 -19.12
CA LEU A 165 -3.05 6.11 -19.11
C LEU A 165 -2.42 6.71 -20.38
N MET A 166 -3.17 6.78 -21.48
CA MET A 166 -2.70 7.33 -22.76
C MET A 166 -3.08 8.80 -22.95
N SER A 167 -3.85 9.39 -22.02
CA SER A 167 -4.31 10.78 -22.12
C SER A 167 -3.37 11.74 -21.38
N PHE A 168 -2.93 12.81 -22.05
CA PHE A 168 -2.15 13.92 -21.45
C PHE A 168 -3.03 14.96 -20.77
N ARG A 169 -4.15 14.51 -20.18
CA ARG A 169 -4.98 15.39 -19.34
C ARG A 169 -4.21 15.76 -18.08
N SER A 170 -4.63 16.82 -17.40
CA SER A 170 -3.91 17.30 -16.22
C SER A 170 -3.87 16.30 -15.05
N ASP A 171 -4.64 15.20 -15.13
CA ASP A 171 -4.63 14.08 -14.19
C ASP A 171 -3.73 12.89 -14.59
N TRP A 172 -2.84 13.08 -15.58
CA TRP A 172 -1.94 12.01 -16.05
C TRP A 172 -1.06 11.46 -14.92
N ALA A 173 -0.52 12.33 -14.06
CA ALA A 173 0.34 11.90 -12.95
C ALA A 173 -0.45 11.15 -11.86
N ALA A 174 -1.68 11.59 -11.58
CA ALA A 174 -2.58 10.86 -10.69
C ALA A 174 -2.83 9.43 -11.21
N SER A 175 -2.97 9.26 -12.53
CA SER A 175 -3.18 7.94 -13.14
C SER A 175 -1.99 6.99 -12.91
N GLN A 176 -0.77 7.51 -12.91
CA GLN A 176 0.44 6.73 -12.58
C GLN A 176 0.50 6.37 -11.09
N ILE A 177 0.13 7.31 -10.20
CA ILE A 177 0.03 7.06 -8.76
C ILE A 177 -1.00 5.96 -8.47
N PHE A 178 -2.19 6.07 -9.06
CA PHE A 178 -3.27 5.10 -8.88
C PHE A 178 -2.90 3.73 -9.47
N LEU A 179 -2.25 3.68 -10.63
CA LEU A 179 -1.83 2.42 -11.23
C LEU A 179 -0.80 1.70 -10.36
N ALA A 180 0.30 2.39 -10.02
CA ALA A 180 1.40 1.81 -9.25
C ALA A 180 0.95 1.46 -7.82
N GLY A 181 0.28 2.40 -7.14
CA GLY A 181 -0.26 2.18 -5.80
C GLY A 181 -1.36 1.11 -5.78
N GLY A 182 -2.26 1.12 -6.76
CA GLY A 182 -3.34 0.14 -6.88
C GLY A 182 -2.82 -1.28 -7.09
N ILE A 183 -1.83 -1.46 -7.96
CA ILE A 183 -1.15 -2.76 -8.12
C ILE A 183 -0.50 -3.19 -6.81
N ALA A 184 0.24 -2.30 -6.15
CA ALA A 184 0.90 -2.62 -4.88
C ALA A 184 -0.12 -3.03 -3.79
N ILE A 185 -1.19 -2.26 -3.59
CA ILE A 185 -2.24 -2.58 -2.61
C ILE A 185 -2.91 -3.91 -2.96
N ALA A 186 -3.29 -4.15 -4.22
CA ALA A 186 -3.91 -5.40 -4.62
C ALA A 186 -3.03 -6.63 -4.32
N LEU A 187 -1.75 -6.55 -4.68
CA LEU A 187 -0.79 -7.63 -4.43
C LEU A 187 -0.52 -7.83 -2.93
N LEU A 188 -0.30 -6.74 -2.18
CA LEU A 188 -0.09 -6.81 -0.73
C LEU A 188 -1.33 -7.37 0.00
N SER A 189 -2.53 -6.97 -0.42
CA SER A 189 -3.78 -7.54 0.09
C SER A 189 -3.88 -9.03 -0.18
N ALA A 190 -3.55 -9.48 -1.40
CA ALA A 190 -3.55 -10.91 -1.74
C ALA A 190 -2.57 -11.69 -0.84
N MET A 191 -1.34 -11.18 -0.68
CA MET A 191 -0.34 -11.79 0.20
C MET A 191 -0.81 -11.88 1.65
N ALA A 192 -1.40 -10.80 2.17
CA ALA A 192 -1.92 -10.74 3.52
C ALA A 192 -3.09 -11.74 3.73
N VAL A 193 -3.99 -11.86 2.76
CA VAL A 193 -5.10 -12.84 2.80
C VAL A 193 -4.59 -14.27 2.78
N ILE A 194 -3.63 -14.59 1.92
CA ILE A 194 -3.01 -15.92 1.85
C ILE A 194 -2.34 -16.27 3.19
N THR A 195 -1.55 -15.34 3.72
CA THR A 195 -0.89 -15.50 5.03
C THR A 195 -1.90 -15.72 6.14
N GLN A 196 -2.94 -14.89 6.23
CA GLN A 196 -3.93 -14.98 7.30
C GLN A 196 -4.68 -16.31 7.27
N ARG A 197 -5.08 -16.77 6.07
CA ARG A 197 -5.75 -18.08 5.90
C ARG A 197 -4.85 -19.25 6.28
N LYS A 198 -3.55 -19.16 6.00
CA LYS A 198 -2.57 -20.19 6.40
C LYS A 198 -2.42 -20.24 7.93
N LEU A 199 -2.38 -19.08 8.58
CA LEU A 199 -2.18 -18.98 10.02
C LEU A 199 -3.47 -19.22 10.85
N SER A 200 -4.65 -19.14 10.23
CA SER A 200 -5.93 -19.37 10.92
C SER A 200 -6.49 -20.79 10.79
N ARG A 201 -5.83 -21.68 10.02
CA ARG A 201 -6.23 -23.08 9.80
C ARG A 201 -5.52 -24.07 10.72
N CYS A 202 -4.69 -23.57 11.63
CA CYS A 202 -3.94 -24.32 12.63
C CYS A 202 -4.43 -23.91 14.00
#